data_AF-A0A1E4HLZ3-F1
#
_entry.id   AF-A0A1E4HLZ3-F1
#
_cell.length_a   1.000
_cell.length_b   1.000
_cell.length_c   1.000
_cell.angle_alpha   90.00
_cell.angle_beta   90.00
_cell.angle_gamma   90.00
#
_symmetry.space_group_name_H-M   'P 1'
#
loop_
_entity.id
_entity.type
_entity.pdbx_description
1 polymer ?
#
loop_
_entity_poly.entity_id
_entity_poly.type
_entity_poly.pdbx_seq_one_letter_code
_entity_poly.pdbx_strand_id
1 'polypeptide(L)' 'MRLPHRGAPRGSMGRRLALLSALAVGGILPSVGCQVEYAGMTLPSGKYMHDDVQYFPSSPAFPWANTQAA' A
#
# COMPACT_ATOMS: atom_id res chain seq x y z
N MET A 1 28.97 55.88 -5.87
CA MET A 1 27.69 55.33 -6.37
C MET A 1 27.45 53.98 -5.72
N ARG A 2 26.40 53.84 -4.90
CA ARG A 2 26.07 52.60 -4.17
C ARG A 2 24.83 51.99 -4.85
N LEU A 3 24.98 50.84 -5.50
CA LEU A 3 23.86 50.15 -6.15
C LEU A 3 22.93 49.53 -5.08
N PRO A 4 21.60 49.62 -5.24
CA PRO A 4 20.67 48.97 -4.34
C PRO A 4 20.63 47.46 -4.61
N HIS A 5 20.99 46.67 -3.60
CA HIS A 5 20.68 45.24 -3.60
C HIS A 5 19.16 45.05 -3.52
N ARG A 6 18.53 44.67 -4.64
CA ARG A 6 17.16 44.17 -4.66
C ARG A 6 17.12 42.86 -3.89
N GLY A 7 16.58 42.89 -2.67
CA GLY A 7 16.26 41.68 -1.92
C GLY A 7 15.20 40.87 -2.67
N ALA A 8 15.54 39.65 -3.07
CA ALA A 8 14.58 38.73 -3.66
C ALA A 8 13.42 38.47 -2.67
N PRO A 9 12.16 38.30 -3.15
CA PRO A 9 11.02 38.02 -2.30
C PRO A 9 11.15 36.60 -1.72
N ARG A 10 11.78 36.50 -0.54
CA ARG A 10 12.07 35.24 0.16
C ARG A 10 10.81 34.42 0.52
N GLY A 11 9.61 35.00 0.44
CA GLY A 11 8.35 34.36 0.84
C GLY A 11 7.68 33.47 -0.23
N SER A 12 7.78 33.80 -1.52
CA SER A 12 7.04 33.05 -2.56
C SER A 12 7.71 31.72 -2.89
N MET A 13 9.05 31.66 -2.84
CA MET A 13 9.82 30.45 -3.14
C MET A 13 9.68 29.41 -2.04
N GLY A 14 9.68 29.82 -0.76
CA GLY A 14 9.45 28.91 0.37
C GLY A 14 8.07 28.27 0.35
N ARG A 15 7.03 29.03 0.03
CA ARG A 15 5.66 28.49 -0.07
C ARG A 15 5.50 27.51 -1.24
N ARG A 16 6.11 27.81 -2.39
CA ARG A 16 6.12 26.88 -3.53
C ARG A 16 6.85 25.58 -3.19
N LEU A 17 8.00 25.67 -2.54
CA LEU A 17 8.77 24.50 -2.13
C LEU A 17 7.98 23.64 -1.12
N ALA A 18 7.30 24.27 -0.16
CA ALA A 18 6.44 23.58 0.80
C ALA A 18 5.23 22.89 0.15
N LEU A 19 4.62 23.51 -0.86
CA LEU A 19 3.52 22.90 -1.61
C LEU A 19 4.00 21.71 -2.45
N LEU A 20 5.16 21.84 -3.12
CA LEU A 20 5.74 20.76 -3.90
C LEU A 20 6.18 19.58 -3.03
N SER A 21 6.76 19.84 -1.86
CA SER A 21 7.13 18.78 -0.92
C SER A 21 5.90 18.09 -0.33
N ALA A 22 4.85 18.83 0.03
CA ALA A 22 3.60 18.24 0.50
C ALA A 22 2.95 17.35 -0.57
N LEU A 23 2.95 17.77 -1.84
CA LEU A 23 2.43 16.98 -2.94
C LEU A 23 3.26 15.71 -3.18
N ALA A 24 4.59 15.82 -3.12
CA ALA A 24 5.48 14.68 -3.29
C ALA A 24 5.29 13.64 -2.16
N VAL A 25 5.27 14.08 -0.91
CA VAL A 25 5.05 13.20 0.25
C VAL A 25 3.65 12.57 0.19
N GLY A 26 2.63 13.36 -0.15
CA GLY A 26 1.25 12.88 -0.31
C GLY A 26 1.06 11.88 -1.45
N GLY A 27 1.90 11.90 -2.49
CA GLY A 27 1.89 10.91 -3.57
C GLY A 27 2.70 9.64 -3.26
N ILE A 28 3.85 9.77 -2.60
CA ILE A 28 4.75 8.66 -2.33
C ILE A 28 4.20 7.75 -1.22
N LEU A 29 3.75 8.32 -0.09
CA LEU A 29 3.27 7.54 1.05
C LEU A 29 2.16 6.53 0.72
N PRO A 30 1.11 6.85 -0.05
CA PRO A 30 0.09 5.87 -0.43
C PRO A 30 0.53 4.93 -1.56
N SER A 31 1.57 5.29 -2.32
CA SER A 31 2.11 4.41 -3.37
C SER A 31 2.89 3.22 -2.80
N VAL A 32 3.39 3.36 -1.57
CA VAL A 32 3.96 2.25 -0.80
C VAL A 32 2.84 1.67 0.07
N GLY A 33 2.51 0.38 -0.09
CA GLY A 33 1.54 -0.26 0.78
C GLY A 33 2.04 -0.25 2.23
N CYS A 34 1.16 0.06 3.19
CA CYS A 34 1.41 -0.32 4.57
C CYS A 34 1.53 -1.84 4.61
N GLN A 35 2.63 -2.37 5.15
CA GLN A 35 2.77 -3.80 5.35
C GLN A 35 1.61 -4.27 6.24
N VAL A 36 0.67 -5.04 5.68
CA VAL A 36 -0.50 -5.53 6.41
C VAL A 36 -0.18 -6.93 6.90
N GLU A 37 -0.38 -7.18 8.19
CA GLU A 37 -0.35 -8.52 8.76
C GLU A 37 -1.71 -9.20 8.51
N TYR A 38 -1.69 -10.35 7.85
CA TYR A 38 -2.87 -11.18 7.65
C TYR A 38 -2.51 -12.63 7.99
N ALA A 39 -3.33 -13.26 8.84
CA ALA A 39 -3.13 -14.63 9.33
C ALA A 39 -1.72 -14.90 9.93
N GLY A 40 -1.12 -13.93 10.62
CA GLY A 40 0.21 -14.07 11.23
C GLY A 40 1.38 -13.99 10.24
N MET A 41 1.12 -13.59 9.01
CA MET A 41 2.15 -13.32 7.99
C MET A 41 2.11 -11.84 7.60
N THR A 42 3.28 -11.22 7.40
CA THR A 42 3.37 -9.88 6.81
C THR A 42 3.31 -10.01 5.30
N LEU A 43 2.17 -9.66 4.69
CA LEU A 43 2.05 -9.77 3.25
C LEU A 43 2.67 -8.54 2.57
N PRO A 44 3.60 -8.72 1.62
CA PRO A 44 4.31 -7.61 0.98
C PRO A 44 3.43 -6.75 0.07
N SER A 45 2.15 -7.09 -0.12
CA SER A 45 1.21 -6.29 -0.91
C SER A 45 -0.26 -6.64 -0.59
N GLY A 46 -1.17 -5.70 -0.86
CA GLY A 46 -2.61 -5.93 -0.75
C GLY A 46 -3.19 -6.91 -1.79
N LYS A 47 -2.42 -7.31 -2.81
CA LYS A 47 -2.89 -8.20 -3.89
C LYS A 47 -3.31 -9.59 -3.41
N TYR A 48 -2.81 -10.01 -2.26
CA TYR A 48 -3.14 -11.30 -1.67
C TYR A 48 -4.49 -11.32 -0.94
N MET A 49 -5.10 -10.15 -0.72
CA MET A 49 -6.47 -10.06 -0.19
C MET A 49 -7.53 -10.42 -1.25
N HIS A 50 -7.13 -10.50 -2.52
CA HIS A 50 -7.98 -10.82 -3.67
C HIS A 50 -7.58 -12.15 -4.33
N ASP A 51 -6.74 -12.95 -3.67
CA ASP A 51 -6.36 -14.26 -4.18
C ASP A 51 -7.41 -15.29 -3.74
N ASP A 52 -8.48 -15.38 -4.54
CA ASP A 52 -9.66 -16.19 -4.24
C ASP A 52 -9.39 -17.69 -4.40
N VAL A 53 -8.26 -18.06 -5.02
CA VAL A 53 -7.83 -19.44 -5.19
C VAL A 53 -7.13 -19.91 -3.92
N GLN A 54 -7.94 -20.33 -2.95
CA GLN A 54 -7.44 -21.25 -1.93
C GLN A 54 -7.48 -22.67 -2.51
N TYR A 55 -6.32 -23.31 -2.61
CA TYR A 55 -6.25 -24.71 -3.03
C TYR A 55 -6.92 -25.58 -1.97
N PHE A 56 -8.06 -26.18 -2.30
CA PHE A 56 -8.70 -27.21 -1.51
C PHE A 56 -8.38 -28.57 -2.16
N PRO A 57 -7.52 -29.41 -1.54
CA PRO A 57 -7.32 -30.77 -2.05
C PRO A 57 -8.66 -31.52 -2.05
N SER A 58 -8.83 -32.44 -2.99
CA SER A 58 -9.99 -33.34 -2.97
C SER A 58 -10.04 -34.08 -1.64
N SER A 59 -11.22 -34.14 -1.03
CA SER A 59 -11.42 -34.95 0.17
C SER A 59 -10.94 -36.39 -0.07
N PRO A 60 -10.28 -37.05 0.89
CA PRO A 60 -9.94 -38.46 0.76
C PRO A 60 -11.18 -39.30 0.47
N ALA A 61 -11.03 -40.35 -0.35
CA ALA A 61 -12.11 -41.25 -0.67
C ALA A 61 -12.66 -41.89 0.62
N PHE A 62 -13.95 -41.75 0.86
CA PHE A 62 -14.60 -42.30 2.05
C PHE A 62 -15.10 -43.73 1.76
N PRO A 63 -14.51 -44.77 2.36
CA PRO A 63 -14.79 -46.17 1.98
C PRO A 63 -16.20 -46.66 2.35
N TRP A 64 -16.94 -45.90 3.16
CA TRP A 64 -18.21 -46.31 3.78
C TRP A 64 -19.37 -45.38 3.41
N ALA A 65 -19.28 -44.67 2.29
CA ALA A 65 -20.32 -43.71 1.88
C ALA A 65 -21.71 -44.36 1.77
N ASN A 66 -21.74 -45.63 1.36
CA ASN A 66 -22.97 -46.39 1.18
C ASN A 66 -23.60 -46.88 2.50
N THR A 67 -22.86 -46.93 3.61
CA THR A 67 -23.36 -47.40 4.92
C THR A 67 -23.81 -46.28 5.85
N GLN A 68 -23.52 -45.02 5.52
CA GLN A 68 -24.01 -43.84 6.28
C GLN A 68 -25.25 -43.17 5.66
N ALA A 69 -25.61 -43.53 4.42
CA ALA A 69 -26.81 -43.02 3.75
C ALA A 69 -28.07 -43.89 3.99
N ALA A 70 -27.94 -44.95 4.79
CA ALA A 70 -28.97 -45.95 5.08
C ALA A 70 -29.49 -45.83 6.52
#